data_AF-A0AAU7DVP0-F1
#
_entry.id   AF-A0AAU7DVP0-F1
#
_cell.length_a   1.000
_cell.length_b   1.000
_cell.length_c   1.000
_cell.angle_alpha   90.00
_cell.angle_beta   90.00
_cell.angle_gamma   90.00
#
_symmetry.space_group_name_H-M   'P 1'
#
loop_
_entity.id
_entity.type
_entity.pdbx_description
1 polymer ?
#
loop_
_entity_poly.entity_id
_entity_poly.type
_entity_poly.pdbx_seq_one_letter_code
_entity_poly.pdbx_strand_id
1 'polypeptide(L)'
;MNLLQRSGMTAAALALGSMLTVAALPASAAGEATVTITNEQGAQALTAGGTTLSLTGSGFQSVKGGQGGIYVAFGWVNAEGGASWQPSAGGENGTDYRFAPDTEDVDNAGFLKFVSFPGGATSAAANGGLLEEDGTWATDLAIPAAQFESKDRDGNPTVVDCLEVQCGIVTIGAHNIKNANNETFTPIEFVSEYVAGSGVAGTDSGDADSNGAEADGAGTDVADAGEADAGAAEEPGAADAQDAQDNADSDGSAPEESDVEGSGDSGKDGSNLPIIFGSVGAALVVGVVVARQVLRKRMAG
;
A
#
# COMPACT_ATOMS: atom_id res chain seq x y z
N MET A 1 77.08 -53.24 9.60
CA MET A 1 76.42 -52.01 9.12
C MET A 1 75.75 -51.33 10.31
N ASN A 2 76.15 -50.07 10.55
CA ASN A 2 75.56 -48.96 11.34
C ASN A 2 74.59 -49.31 12.48
N LEU A 3 74.96 -49.19 13.77
CA LEU A 3 75.19 -47.99 14.62
C LEU A 3 73.98 -47.04 14.77
N LEU A 4 73.63 -46.84 16.06
CA LEU A 4 73.06 -45.65 16.72
C LEU A 4 71.53 -45.42 16.57
N GLN A 5 70.71 -45.65 17.61
CA GLN A 5 70.54 -44.87 18.85
C GLN A 5 69.69 -43.60 18.64
N ARG A 6 68.54 -43.52 19.32
CA ARG A 6 68.21 -42.49 20.34
C ARG A 6 66.74 -42.54 20.76
N SER A 7 66.54 -42.90 22.04
CA SER A 7 65.41 -42.49 22.87
C SER A 7 65.35 -40.96 22.97
N GLY A 8 64.15 -40.37 23.07
CA GLY A 8 64.01 -38.95 23.37
C GLY A 8 62.58 -38.44 23.52
N MET A 9 62.16 -38.31 24.78
CA MET A 9 61.35 -37.23 25.38
C MET A 9 59.87 -37.00 24.97
N THR A 10 59.02 -37.37 25.93
CA THR A 10 57.86 -36.63 26.47
C THR A 10 57.77 -35.13 26.18
N ALA A 11 56.58 -34.68 25.75
CA ALA A 11 55.99 -33.41 26.18
C ALA A 11 54.46 -33.52 26.17
N ALA A 12 53.89 -33.66 27.37
CA ALA A 12 52.46 -33.49 27.61
C ALA A 12 52.13 -31.99 27.61
N ALA A 13 51.22 -31.56 26.74
CA ALA A 13 50.63 -30.23 26.78
C ALA A 13 49.15 -30.36 27.19
N LEU A 14 48.89 -30.26 28.49
CA LEU A 14 47.54 -29.95 28.99
C LEU A 14 47.25 -28.49 28.67
N ALA A 15 46.47 -28.23 27.62
CA ALA A 15 45.86 -26.93 27.39
C ALA A 15 44.55 -26.85 28.18
N LEU A 16 44.57 -26.06 29.25
CA LEU A 16 43.37 -25.60 29.96
C LEU A 16 42.55 -24.69 29.03
N GLY A 17 41.53 -25.26 28.39
CA GLY A 17 40.53 -24.51 27.65
C GLY A 17 39.51 -23.92 28.61
N SER A 18 39.67 -22.64 28.94
CA SER A 18 38.68 -21.85 29.69
C SER A 18 37.35 -21.82 28.93
N MET A 19 36.35 -22.54 29.43
CA MET A 19 34.96 -22.40 28.99
C MET A 19 34.43 -21.02 29.40
N LEU A 20 34.44 -20.06 28.47
CA LEU A 20 33.58 -18.89 28.57
C LEU A 20 32.14 -19.34 28.34
N THR A 21 31.38 -19.48 29.43
CA THR A 21 29.92 -19.54 29.36
C THR A 21 29.41 -18.16 28.97
N VAL A 22 29.20 -17.95 27.67
CA VAL A 22 28.39 -16.82 27.19
C VAL A 22 26.98 -17.06 27.72
N ALA A 23 26.57 -16.26 28.70
CA ALA A 23 25.18 -16.19 29.10
C ALA A 23 24.38 -15.68 27.89
N ALA A 24 23.66 -16.58 27.22
CA ALA A 24 22.66 -16.19 26.24
C ALA A 24 21.62 -15.35 26.99
N LEU A 25 21.64 -14.04 26.77
CA LEU A 25 20.50 -13.19 27.12
C LEU A 25 19.27 -13.80 26.45
N PRO A 26 18.10 -13.82 27.11
CA PRO A 26 16.88 -14.22 26.42
C PRO A 26 16.75 -13.30 25.22
N ALA A 27 16.84 -13.86 24.02
CA ALA A 27 16.31 -13.19 22.85
C ALA A 27 14.82 -13.05 23.16
N SER A 28 14.39 -11.84 23.54
CA SER A 28 12.99 -11.48 23.49
C SER A 28 12.56 -11.84 22.08
N ALA A 29 11.75 -12.89 21.94
CA ALA A 29 11.02 -13.07 20.71
C ALA A 29 10.24 -11.77 20.56
N ALA A 30 10.69 -10.88 19.67
CA ALA A 30 9.81 -9.86 19.16
C ALA A 30 8.57 -10.64 18.73
N GLY A 31 7.42 -10.32 19.33
CA GLY A 31 6.17 -10.96 18.95
C GLY A 31 6.04 -10.90 17.43
N GLU A 32 5.36 -11.89 16.84
CA GLU A 32 5.08 -11.86 15.41
C GLU A 32 4.46 -10.50 15.05
N ALA A 33 4.87 -9.93 13.92
CA ALA A 33 4.38 -8.63 13.50
C ALA A 33 2.86 -8.67 13.32
N THR A 34 2.16 -7.71 13.91
CA THR A 34 0.70 -7.65 13.93
C THR A 34 0.22 -6.26 13.56
N VAL A 35 -0.90 -6.20 12.83
CA VAL A 35 -1.61 -4.95 12.55
C VAL A 35 -2.98 -5.01 13.20
N THR A 36 -3.28 -4.00 14.01
CA THR A 36 -4.61 -3.77 14.55
C THR A 36 -5.30 -2.70 13.73
N ILE A 37 -6.55 -3.00 13.35
CA ILE A 37 -7.38 -2.16 12.49
C ILE A 37 -8.52 -1.62 13.35
N THR A 38 -8.78 -0.33 13.24
CA THR A 38 -9.91 0.31 13.93
C THR A 38 -10.58 1.32 13.01
N ASN A 39 -11.87 1.50 13.20
CA ASN A 39 -12.64 2.65 12.77
C ASN A 39 -13.89 2.72 13.66
N GLU A 40 -14.75 3.69 13.41
CA GLU A 40 -16.01 3.87 14.14
C GLU A 40 -16.97 2.66 14.02
N GLN A 41 -16.67 1.70 13.13
CA GLN A 41 -17.50 0.55 12.79
C GLN A 41 -16.83 -0.80 13.07
N GLY A 42 -15.74 -0.82 13.83
CA GLY A 42 -15.10 -2.07 14.29
C GLY A 42 -14.33 -2.81 13.20
N ALA A 43 -13.51 -2.10 12.42
CA ALA A 43 -12.61 -2.64 11.38
C ALA A 43 -13.31 -3.15 10.10
N GLN A 44 -14.43 -2.53 9.73
CA GLN A 44 -15.18 -2.85 8.50
C GLN A 44 -15.06 -1.72 7.47
N ALA A 45 -15.16 -2.04 6.18
CA ALA A 45 -15.17 -1.07 5.10
C ALA A 45 -16.45 -1.11 4.26
N LEU A 46 -16.85 0.04 3.72
CA LEU A 46 -17.97 0.11 2.79
C LEU A 46 -17.63 -0.51 1.44
N THR A 47 -18.55 -1.30 0.88
CA THR A 47 -18.40 -1.87 -0.47
C THR A 47 -18.23 -0.79 -1.53
N ALA A 48 -18.94 0.34 -1.38
CA ALA A 48 -18.87 1.49 -2.27
C ALA A 48 -17.59 2.33 -2.10
N GLY A 49 -16.78 2.07 -1.07
CA GLY A 49 -15.56 2.83 -0.80
C GLY A 49 -15.71 4.01 0.15
N GLY A 50 -14.68 4.85 0.20
CA GLY A 50 -14.65 6.07 1.01
C GLY A 50 -14.48 5.81 2.51
N THR A 51 -14.02 4.61 2.89
CA THR A 51 -13.71 4.28 4.29
C THR A 51 -12.27 4.66 4.59
N THR A 52 -12.04 5.26 5.76
CA THR A 52 -10.70 5.41 6.33
C THR A 52 -10.57 4.47 7.53
N LEU A 53 -9.47 3.72 7.57
CA LEU A 53 -9.11 2.84 8.67
C LEU A 53 -7.92 3.43 9.42
N SER A 54 -7.98 3.44 10.75
CA SER A 54 -6.84 3.75 11.61
C SER A 54 -6.11 2.46 11.96
N LEU A 55 -4.84 2.41 11.57
CA LEU A 55 -3.98 1.24 11.66
C LEU A 55 -2.90 1.46 12.71
N THR A 56 -2.66 0.45 13.52
CA THR A 56 -1.50 0.41 14.43
C THR A 56 -0.77 -0.91 14.24
N GLY A 57 0.55 -0.86 14.12
CA GLY A 57 1.38 -2.05 14.03
C GLY A 57 2.29 -2.22 15.23
N SER A 58 2.63 -3.46 15.54
CA SER A 58 3.61 -3.82 16.57
C SER A 58 4.39 -5.08 16.18
N GLY A 59 5.59 -5.26 16.74
CA GLY A 59 6.45 -6.43 16.45
C GLY A 59 7.20 -6.36 15.13
N PHE A 60 7.14 -5.23 14.41
CA PHE A 60 7.86 -5.03 13.15
C PHE A 60 9.34 -4.80 13.40
N GLN A 61 10.19 -5.24 12.49
CA GLN A 61 11.61 -4.93 12.55
C GLN A 61 11.86 -3.48 12.13
N SER A 62 12.42 -2.68 13.03
CA SER A 62 12.91 -1.32 12.75
C SER A 62 14.43 -1.27 12.68
N VAL A 63 14.97 -0.49 11.74
CA VAL A 63 16.42 -0.32 11.55
C VAL A 63 16.77 1.16 11.56
N LYS A 64 17.22 1.67 12.72
CA LYS A 64 17.66 3.07 12.84
C LYS A 64 18.75 3.42 11.83
N GLY A 65 18.55 4.50 11.09
CA GLY A 65 19.44 4.93 10.01
C GLY A 65 19.41 4.02 8.77
N GLY A 66 18.57 2.99 8.77
CA GLY A 66 18.32 2.13 7.62
C GLY A 66 17.59 2.87 6.52
N GLN A 67 17.76 2.40 5.28
CA GLN A 67 16.96 2.86 4.14
C GLN A 67 15.66 2.06 4.08
N GLY A 68 14.57 2.74 3.69
CA GLY A 68 13.28 2.11 3.49
C GLY A 68 12.40 2.10 4.74
N GLY A 69 11.75 0.96 4.98
CA GLY A 69 10.66 0.82 5.95
C GLY A 69 9.66 -0.20 5.44
N ILE A 70 8.37 0.08 5.60
CA ILE A 70 7.27 -0.75 5.09
C ILE A 70 6.33 0.07 4.22
N TYR A 71 5.80 -0.56 3.16
CA TYR A 71 4.55 -0.13 2.56
C TYR A 71 3.40 -0.80 3.31
N VAL A 72 2.37 -0.02 3.59
CA VAL A 72 1.08 -0.45 4.13
C VAL A 72 0.04 -0.16 3.06
N ALA A 73 -0.65 -1.18 2.58
CA ALA A 73 -1.58 -1.05 1.47
C ALA A 73 -2.84 -1.89 1.67
N PHE A 74 -3.94 -1.49 1.04
CA PHE A 74 -5.13 -2.32 0.93
C PHE A 74 -5.00 -3.24 -0.29
N GLY A 75 -5.27 -4.53 -0.11
CA GLY A 75 -5.08 -5.49 -1.18
C GLY A 75 -5.52 -6.90 -0.88
N TRP A 76 -5.08 -7.81 -1.75
CA TRP A 76 -5.31 -9.24 -1.69
C TRP A 76 -3.97 -9.97 -1.68
N VAL A 77 -3.95 -11.13 -1.02
CA VAL A 77 -2.84 -12.09 -1.07
C VAL A 77 -3.36 -13.49 -1.38
N ASN A 78 -2.55 -14.28 -2.07
CA ASN A 78 -2.81 -15.69 -2.29
C ASN A 78 -2.48 -16.48 -1.01
N ALA A 79 -3.48 -16.64 -0.15
CA ALA A 79 -3.32 -17.34 1.11
C ALA A 79 -3.27 -18.88 0.98
N GLU A 80 -3.55 -19.46 -0.20
CA GLU A 80 -3.60 -20.93 -0.37
C GLU A 80 -2.25 -21.60 -0.08
N GLY A 81 -1.14 -20.91 -0.31
CA GLY A 81 0.21 -21.38 0.02
C GLY A 81 0.72 -20.91 1.38
N GLY A 82 -0.14 -20.39 2.26
CA GLY A 82 0.24 -19.83 3.55
C GLY A 82 1.08 -18.57 3.36
N ALA A 83 2.33 -18.58 3.85
CA ALA A 83 3.25 -17.46 3.74
C ALA A 83 3.90 -17.30 2.36
N SER A 84 3.61 -18.17 1.38
CA SER A 84 4.28 -18.13 0.06
C SER A 84 4.02 -16.85 -0.73
N TRP A 85 2.96 -16.10 -0.42
CA TRP A 85 2.68 -14.81 -1.06
C TRP A 85 3.71 -13.74 -0.72
N GLN A 86 4.39 -13.90 0.42
CA GLN A 86 5.32 -12.92 0.94
C GLN A 86 6.48 -12.70 -0.03
N PRO A 87 6.89 -11.44 -0.32
CA PRO A 87 8.06 -11.17 -1.15
C PRO A 87 9.33 -11.87 -0.67
N SER A 88 9.53 -11.99 0.65
CA SER A 88 10.65 -12.71 1.26
C SER A 88 10.60 -14.24 1.07
N ALA A 89 9.40 -14.80 0.86
CA ALA A 89 9.19 -16.21 0.54
C ALA A 89 9.19 -16.49 -0.97
N GLY A 90 9.37 -15.46 -1.80
CA GLY A 90 9.42 -15.59 -3.25
C GLY A 90 8.14 -15.17 -3.99
N GLY A 91 7.11 -14.71 -3.27
CA GLY A 91 5.89 -14.21 -3.89
C GLY A 91 6.11 -12.94 -4.74
N GLU A 92 5.28 -12.78 -5.75
CA GLU A 92 5.39 -11.73 -6.77
C GLU A 92 4.14 -10.85 -6.85
N ASN A 93 4.34 -9.53 -6.97
CA ASN A 93 3.24 -8.59 -7.21
C ASN A 93 2.58 -8.89 -8.56
N GLY A 94 1.25 -8.94 -8.58
CA GLY A 94 0.48 -9.28 -9.76
C GLY A 94 0.25 -10.78 -9.94
N THR A 95 0.83 -11.64 -9.09
CA THR A 95 0.58 -13.09 -9.07
C THR A 95 0.09 -13.52 -7.70
N ASP A 96 0.92 -13.34 -6.68
CA ASP A 96 0.69 -13.85 -5.33
C ASP A 96 0.16 -12.79 -4.37
N TYR A 97 0.34 -11.51 -4.70
CA TYR A 97 -0.30 -10.42 -3.99
C TYR A 97 -0.59 -9.27 -4.96
N ARG A 98 -1.59 -8.46 -4.63
CA ARG A 98 -2.05 -7.29 -5.39
C ARG A 98 -2.55 -6.25 -4.42
N PHE A 99 -2.31 -4.97 -4.69
CA PHE A 99 -2.84 -3.87 -3.89
C PHE A 99 -3.51 -2.82 -4.76
N ALA A 100 -4.36 -2.01 -4.14
CA ALA A 100 -4.98 -0.86 -4.77
C ALA A 100 -3.88 0.12 -5.24
N PRO A 101 -3.92 0.56 -6.50
CA PRO A 101 -2.88 1.40 -7.06
C PRO A 101 -2.95 2.79 -6.43
N ASP A 102 -1.79 3.33 -6.09
CA ASP A 102 -1.61 4.69 -5.61
C ASP A 102 -0.22 5.18 -6.04
N THR A 103 0.04 6.48 -5.90
CA THR A 103 1.40 7.01 -6.05
C THR A 103 2.16 6.91 -4.73
N GLU A 104 3.49 6.96 -4.80
CA GLU A 104 4.35 7.04 -3.62
C GLU A 104 4.54 8.48 -3.12
N ASP A 105 3.84 9.44 -3.73
CA ASP A 105 3.91 10.84 -3.36
C ASP A 105 3.36 11.07 -1.94
N VAL A 106 3.80 12.15 -1.29
CA VAL A 106 3.29 12.51 0.03
C VAL A 106 1.78 12.76 0.01
N ASP A 107 1.29 13.40 -1.05
CA ASP A 107 -0.11 13.79 -1.24
C ASP A 107 -0.87 12.78 -2.12
N ASN A 108 -0.74 11.49 -1.82
CA ASN A 108 -1.39 10.42 -2.56
C ASN A 108 -2.86 10.19 -2.16
N ALA A 109 -3.56 9.29 -2.84
CA ALA A 109 -4.98 9.01 -2.57
C ALA A 109 -5.21 8.33 -1.20
N GLY A 110 -4.14 7.82 -0.59
CA GLY A 110 -4.13 7.22 0.74
C GLY A 110 -4.35 5.71 0.74
N PHE A 111 -4.30 5.05 -0.42
CA PHE A 111 -4.43 3.59 -0.56
C PHE A 111 -3.08 2.87 -0.34
N LEU A 112 -1.98 3.62 -0.41
CA LEU A 112 -0.62 3.19 -0.09
C LEU A 112 0.00 4.15 0.92
N LYS A 113 0.59 3.63 1.98
CA LYS A 113 1.36 4.42 2.96
C LYS A 113 2.77 3.90 3.07
N PHE A 114 3.74 4.79 2.98
CA PHE A 114 5.13 4.52 3.29
C PHE A 114 5.43 4.92 4.73
N VAL A 115 5.67 3.90 5.58
CA VAL A 115 6.11 4.06 6.96
C VAL A 115 7.62 3.79 7.00
N SER A 116 8.41 4.83 7.24
CA SER A 116 9.87 4.74 7.11
C SER A 116 10.57 4.29 8.39
N PHE A 117 11.74 3.68 8.25
CA PHE A 117 12.64 3.53 9.39
C PHE A 117 13.12 4.89 9.96
N PRO A 118 13.44 4.97 11.25
CA PRO A 118 13.76 6.24 11.89
C PRO A 118 15.19 6.67 11.56
N GLY A 119 15.38 7.95 11.27
CA GLY A 119 16.70 8.57 11.11
C GLY A 119 17.44 8.23 9.80
N GLY A 120 16.78 7.62 8.82
CA GLY A 120 17.32 7.40 7.47
C GLY A 120 16.94 8.53 6.49
N ALA A 121 17.65 8.65 5.38
CA ALA A 121 17.36 9.67 4.34
C ALA A 121 15.96 9.51 3.71
N THR A 122 15.40 8.30 3.72
CA THR A 122 14.07 8.01 3.19
C THR A 122 12.95 8.55 4.08
N SER A 123 13.22 8.92 5.33
CA SER A 123 12.15 9.35 6.24
C SER A 123 11.46 10.64 5.82
N ALA A 124 12.13 11.48 5.00
CA ALA A 124 11.53 12.69 4.46
C ALA A 124 10.43 12.42 3.43
N ALA A 125 10.42 11.23 2.81
CA ALA A 125 9.38 10.81 1.86
C ALA A 125 8.24 10.04 2.54
N ALA A 126 8.30 9.82 3.85
CA ALA A 126 7.29 9.05 4.57
C ALA A 126 5.96 9.83 4.62
N ASN A 127 4.91 9.21 4.08
CA ASN A 127 3.54 9.73 4.14
C ASN A 127 2.65 8.90 5.08
N GLY A 128 3.21 7.83 5.66
CA GLY A 128 2.58 6.97 6.65
C GLY A 128 3.13 7.11 8.06
N GLY A 129 4.18 7.93 8.26
CA GLY A 129 4.84 8.13 9.55
C GLY A 129 6.14 7.33 9.71
N LEU A 130 6.57 7.14 10.96
CA LEU A 130 7.79 6.40 11.30
C LEU A 130 7.45 5.02 11.87
N LEU A 131 8.29 4.06 11.54
CA LEU A 131 8.39 2.80 12.25
C LEU A 131 9.36 3.01 13.41
N GLU A 132 8.83 3.17 14.61
CA GLU A 132 9.61 3.46 15.80
C GLU A 132 10.64 2.37 16.10
N GLU A 133 11.67 2.69 16.88
CA GLU A 133 12.76 1.74 17.19
C GLU A 133 12.28 0.48 17.92
N ASP A 134 11.12 0.54 18.59
CA ASP A 134 10.49 -0.58 19.28
C ASP A 134 9.61 -1.44 18.36
N GLY A 135 9.54 -1.12 17.07
CA GLY A 135 8.75 -1.86 16.09
C GLY A 135 7.28 -1.48 16.03
N THR A 136 6.89 -0.37 16.67
CA THR A 136 5.53 0.18 16.58
C THR A 136 5.39 1.24 15.49
N TRP A 137 4.19 1.35 14.93
CA TRP A 137 3.83 2.40 13.98
C TRP A 137 2.33 2.66 14.00
N ALA A 138 1.90 3.82 13.49
CA ALA A 138 0.48 4.14 13.31
C ALA A 138 0.28 4.95 12.04
N THR A 139 -0.81 4.68 11.31
CA THR A 139 -1.20 5.44 10.11
C THR A 139 -2.69 5.33 9.83
N ASP A 140 -3.21 6.25 9.02
CA ASP A 140 -4.54 6.12 8.43
C ASP A 140 -4.43 5.64 6.99
N LEU A 141 -5.31 4.72 6.60
CA LEU A 141 -5.36 4.16 5.24
C LEU A 141 -6.76 4.28 4.67
N ALA A 142 -6.87 4.83 3.46
CA ALA A 142 -8.12 4.89 2.73
C ALA A 142 -8.39 3.57 1.99
N ILE A 143 -9.65 3.17 1.95
CA ILE A 143 -10.13 1.99 1.22
C ILE A 143 -10.95 2.47 0.02
N PRO A 144 -10.50 2.21 -1.23
CA PRO A 144 -11.11 2.78 -2.43
C PRO A 144 -12.53 2.24 -2.69
N ALA A 145 -12.72 0.93 -2.58
CA ALA A 145 -13.97 0.17 -2.71
C ALA A 145 -13.66 -1.33 -2.50
N ALA A 146 -14.70 -2.18 -2.44
CA ALA A 146 -14.54 -3.64 -2.43
C ALA A 146 -13.98 -4.19 -3.75
N GLN A 147 -14.10 -3.43 -4.85
CA GLN A 147 -13.52 -3.79 -6.14
C GLN A 147 -12.54 -2.71 -6.58
N PHE A 148 -11.37 -3.12 -7.04
CA PHE A 148 -10.36 -2.21 -7.58
C PHE A 148 -9.56 -2.85 -8.71
N GLU A 149 -9.05 -2.03 -9.61
CA GLU A 149 -8.08 -2.46 -10.62
C GLU A 149 -6.68 -2.38 -10.01
N SER A 150 -5.98 -3.51 -9.90
CA SER A 150 -4.56 -3.55 -9.57
C SER A 150 -3.72 -3.64 -10.84
N LYS A 151 -2.42 -3.38 -10.73
CA LYS A 151 -1.46 -3.53 -11.83
C LYS A 151 -0.32 -4.44 -11.41
N ASP A 152 0.06 -5.35 -12.30
CA ASP A 152 1.30 -6.11 -12.15
C ASP A 152 2.53 -5.25 -12.42
N ARG A 153 3.72 -5.86 -12.38
CA ARG A 153 4.98 -5.15 -12.60
C ARG A 153 5.18 -4.66 -14.05
N ASP A 154 4.49 -5.26 -15.00
CA ASP A 154 4.49 -4.85 -16.42
C ASP A 154 3.41 -3.78 -16.69
N GLY A 155 2.62 -3.43 -15.68
CA GLY A 155 1.54 -2.45 -15.76
C GLY A 155 0.24 -3.02 -16.32
N ASN A 156 0.10 -4.35 -16.45
CA ASN A 156 -1.13 -4.96 -16.92
C ASN A 156 -2.20 -4.88 -15.82
N PRO A 157 -3.41 -4.41 -16.15
CA PRO A 157 -4.49 -4.29 -15.18
C PRO A 157 -5.11 -5.65 -14.87
N THR A 158 -5.51 -5.86 -13.62
CA THR A 158 -6.32 -7.00 -13.17
C THR A 158 -7.31 -6.50 -12.12
N VAL A 159 -8.58 -6.85 -12.27
CA VAL A 159 -9.60 -6.54 -11.26
C VAL A 159 -9.46 -7.49 -10.09
N VAL A 160 -9.46 -6.94 -8.88
CA VAL A 160 -9.61 -7.67 -7.62
C VAL A 160 -11.01 -7.40 -7.09
N ASP A 161 -11.77 -8.47 -6.82
CA ASP A 161 -13.09 -8.38 -6.19
C ASP A 161 -13.07 -8.99 -4.78
N CYS A 162 -13.03 -8.13 -3.78
CA CYS A 162 -12.97 -8.51 -2.38
C CYS A 162 -14.28 -9.11 -1.84
N LEU A 163 -15.33 -9.19 -2.67
CA LEU A 163 -16.54 -9.95 -2.38
C LEU A 163 -16.40 -11.42 -2.79
N GLU A 164 -15.44 -11.75 -3.65
CA GLU A 164 -15.12 -13.12 -4.08
C GLU A 164 -13.84 -13.66 -3.43
N VAL A 165 -12.89 -12.78 -3.09
CA VAL A 165 -11.63 -13.14 -2.43
C VAL A 165 -11.43 -12.40 -1.12
N GLN A 166 -10.64 -12.96 -0.19
CA GLN A 166 -10.31 -12.27 1.05
C GLN A 166 -9.30 -11.15 0.79
N CYS A 167 -9.75 -9.90 0.97
CA CYS A 167 -8.88 -8.74 0.99
C CYS A 167 -8.56 -8.28 2.43
N GLY A 168 -7.58 -7.41 2.55
CA GLY A 168 -7.08 -6.95 3.84
C GLY A 168 -5.99 -5.90 3.71
N ILE A 169 -5.38 -5.59 4.84
CA ILE A 169 -4.20 -4.75 4.93
C ILE A 169 -2.96 -5.61 4.74
N VAL A 170 -2.18 -5.29 3.72
CA VAL A 170 -0.91 -5.92 3.40
C VAL A 170 0.20 -4.99 3.87
N THR A 171 1.16 -5.52 4.62
CA THR A 171 2.46 -4.86 4.80
C THR A 171 3.53 -5.61 4.03
N ILE A 172 4.43 -4.88 3.37
CA ILE A 172 5.62 -5.43 2.71
C ILE A 172 6.79 -4.47 2.92
N GLY A 173 8.02 -4.95 2.81
CA GLY A 173 9.17 -4.05 2.86
C GLY A 173 9.17 -3.05 1.70
N ALA A 174 9.46 -1.79 2.02
CA ALA A 174 9.43 -0.70 1.04
C ALA A 174 10.63 -0.76 0.08
N HIS A 175 10.49 -0.14 -1.09
CA HIS A 175 11.56 0.01 -2.09
C HIS A 175 12.26 -1.32 -2.47
N ASN A 176 11.47 -2.40 -2.61
CA ASN A 176 11.92 -3.75 -2.95
C ASN A 176 12.76 -4.46 -1.87
N ILE A 177 12.75 -3.98 -0.62
CA ILE A 177 13.39 -4.68 0.48
C ILE A 177 12.50 -5.86 0.89
N LYS A 178 13.02 -7.08 0.78
CA LYS A 178 12.36 -8.30 1.26
C LYS A 178 12.65 -8.49 2.74
N ASN A 179 11.61 -8.59 3.56
CA ASN A 179 11.76 -8.77 5.00
C ASN A 179 10.54 -9.47 5.61
N ALA A 180 10.71 -10.76 5.93
CA ALA A 180 9.66 -11.57 6.53
C ALA A 180 9.13 -10.99 7.85
N ASN A 181 9.95 -10.27 8.63
CA ASN A 181 9.52 -9.65 9.89
C ASN A 181 8.61 -8.42 9.69
N ASN A 182 8.47 -7.96 8.45
CA ASN A 182 7.70 -6.77 8.09
C ASN A 182 6.56 -7.10 7.10
N GLU A 183 6.37 -8.37 6.79
CA GLU A 183 5.42 -8.84 5.78
C GLU A 183 4.21 -9.50 6.46
N THR A 184 3.10 -8.77 6.53
CA THR A 184 1.89 -9.20 7.23
C THR A 184 0.67 -9.08 6.34
N PHE A 185 -0.37 -9.87 6.64
CA PHE A 185 -1.69 -9.71 6.05
C PHE A 185 -2.74 -9.76 7.15
N THR A 186 -3.54 -8.71 7.25
CA THR A 186 -4.63 -8.61 8.22
C THR A 186 -5.95 -8.46 7.46
N PRO A 187 -6.84 -9.46 7.49
CA PRO A 187 -8.08 -9.42 6.72
C PRO A 187 -9.02 -8.32 7.23
N ILE A 188 -9.83 -7.79 6.33
CA ILE A 188 -10.95 -6.89 6.68
C ILE A 188 -12.25 -7.44 6.12
N GLU A 189 -13.37 -6.93 6.62
CA GLU A 189 -14.71 -7.26 6.14
C GLU A 189 -15.35 -6.07 5.42
N PHE A 190 -16.23 -6.37 4.47
CA PHE A 190 -16.98 -5.39 3.70
C PHE A 190 -18.46 -5.41 4.04
N VAL A 191 -19.06 -4.23 4.15
CA VAL A 191 -20.49 -4.02 4.38
C VAL A 191 -21.08 -3.03 3.37
N SER A 192 -22.35 -3.21 3.01
CA SER A 192 -23.03 -2.32 2.06
C SER A 192 -23.40 -0.97 2.67
N GLU A 193 -23.64 -0.95 3.98
CA GLU A 193 -23.99 0.23 4.74
C GLU A 193 -23.55 0.05 6.19
N TYR A 194 -23.29 1.16 6.88
CA TYR A 194 -23.01 1.12 8.31
C TYR A 194 -24.30 1.12 9.10
N VAL A 195 -24.51 0.08 9.90
CA VAL A 195 -25.61 0.05 10.85
C VAL A 195 -25.23 0.89 12.07
N ALA A 196 -25.95 2.00 12.27
CA ALA A 196 -25.74 2.85 13.44
C ALA A 196 -26.03 2.04 14.72
N GLY A 197 -25.00 1.85 15.56
CA GLY A 197 -25.13 1.20 16.88
C GLY A 197 -24.40 -0.14 17.05
N SER A 198 -23.78 -0.72 16.01
CA SER A 198 -22.91 -1.91 16.16
C SER A 198 -21.49 -1.54 16.58
N GLY A 199 -21.34 -0.74 17.63
CA GLY A 199 -20.07 -0.64 18.34
C GLY A 199 -19.90 -1.88 19.21
N VAL A 200 -19.42 -2.99 18.66
CA VAL A 200 -19.12 -4.19 19.45
C VAL A 200 -17.81 -3.99 20.20
N ALA A 201 -17.92 -3.50 21.44
CA ALA A 201 -16.89 -3.75 22.44
C ALA A 201 -16.83 -5.26 22.69
N GLY A 202 -15.72 -5.89 22.32
CA GLY A 202 -15.49 -7.29 22.65
C GLY A 202 -15.46 -7.48 24.17
N THR A 203 -16.31 -8.39 24.69
CA THR A 203 -16.03 -9.23 25.85
C THR A 203 -16.93 -10.48 25.82
N ASP A 204 -16.30 -11.58 26.18
CA ASP A 204 -16.67 -13.00 26.24
C ASP A 204 -17.88 -13.38 27.14
N SER A 205 -18.52 -14.48 26.75
CA SER A 205 -19.32 -15.49 27.48
C SER A 205 -20.37 -15.11 28.54
N GLY A 206 -21.60 -15.63 28.36
CA GLY A 206 -22.49 -15.92 29.49
C GLY A 206 -23.99 -16.09 29.18
N ASP A 207 -24.37 -17.35 28.93
CA ASP A 207 -25.63 -17.98 29.31
C ASP A 207 -26.97 -17.62 28.63
N ALA A 208 -27.88 -18.57 28.78
CA ALA A 208 -28.97 -18.92 27.88
C ALA A 208 -30.35 -18.43 28.34
N ASP A 209 -31.29 -18.63 27.42
CA ASP A 209 -32.70 -18.98 27.63
C ASP A 209 -33.67 -17.86 28.04
N SER A 210 -34.65 -17.59 27.17
CA SER A 210 -36.08 -17.86 27.42
C SER A 210 -37.01 -17.07 26.48
N ASN A 211 -37.80 -17.84 25.72
CA ASN A 211 -39.21 -17.59 25.34
C ASN A 211 -39.67 -16.27 24.68
N GLY A 212 -39.98 -16.40 23.38
CA GLY A 212 -41.37 -16.61 22.93
C GLY A 212 -42.28 -15.40 22.74
N ALA A 213 -42.70 -15.15 21.49
CA ALA A 213 -44.12 -15.07 21.10
C ALA A 213 -44.23 -14.68 19.61
N GLU A 214 -44.79 -15.59 18.80
CA GLU A 214 -45.46 -15.22 17.57
C GLU A 214 -46.82 -14.59 17.88
N ALA A 215 -47.24 -13.60 17.10
CA ALA A 215 -48.64 -13.31 16.83
C ALA A 215 -48.81 -12.60 15.48
N ASP A 216 -49.60 -13.27 14.63
CA ASP A 216 -50.22 -12.85 13.38
C ASP A 216 -50.94 -11.49 13.41
N GLY A 217 -51.08 -10.89 12.23
CA GLY A 217 -51.99 -9.79 12.00
C GLY A 217 -52.07 -9.34 10.53
N ALA A 218 -52.78 -10.11 9.71
CA ALA A 218 -53.21 -9.70 8.37
C ALA A 218 -54.26 -8.57 8.41
N GLY A 219 -54.24 -7.66 7.43
CA GLY A 219 -55.28 -6.65 7.22
C GLY A 219 -55.05 -5.78 5.99
N THR A 220 -55.93 -5.96 5.02
CA THR A 220 -56.02 -5.51 3.62
C THR A 220 -56.42 -4.03 3.37
N ASP A 221 -55.91 -3.49 2.26
CA ASP A 221 -56.60 -2.78 1.15
C ASP A 221 -57.03 -1.29 1.16
N VAL A 222 -56.46 -0.57 0.16
CA VAL A 222 -57.07 0.26 -0.92
C VAL A 222 -57.22 1.80 -0.78
N ALA A 223 -56.51 2.49 -1.71
CA ALA A 223 -56.78 3.73 -2.51
C ALA A 223 -57.30 5.02 -1.79
N ASP A 224 -57.05 6.25 -2.23
CA ASP A 224 -57.09 6.82 -3.59
C ASP A 224 -56.63 8.31 -3.58
N ALA A 225 -56.17 8.75 -4.76
CA ALA A 225 -56.16 10.09 -5.40
C ALA A 225 -55.64 11.38 -4.72
N GLY A 226 -54.82 12.10 -5.51
CA GLY A 226 -54.59 13.55 -5.39
C GLY A 226 -53.49 14.12 -6.32
N GLU A 227 -53.73 14.17 -7.63
CA GLU A 227 -53.17 15.16 -8.61
C GLU A 227 -53.37 16.61 -8.10
N ALA A 228 -52.67 17.69 -8.46
CA ALA A 228 -51.74 18.12 -9.51
C ALA A 228 -50.90 19.30 -8.90
N ASP A 229 -49.87 19.92 -9.50
CA ASP A 229 -49.86 20.66 -10.75
C ASP A 229 -48.45 21.19 -11.08
N ALA A 230 -48.30 21.55 -12.35
CA ALA A 230 -47.18 22.00 -13.15
C ALA A 230 -46.38 23.21 -12.64
N GLY A 231 -45.13 23.28 -13.11
CA GLY A 231 -44.36 24.53 -13.22
C GLY A 231 -43.09 24.31 -14.05
N ALA A 232 -43.19 24.52 -15.35
CA ALA A 232 -42.11 24.39 -16.32
C ALA A 232 -41.39 25.72 -16.59
N ALA A 233 -40.07 25.61 -16.87
CA ALA A 233 -39.27 26.40 -17.83
C ALA A 233 -39.05 27.91 -17.53
N GLU A 234 -37.96 28.62 -17.87
CA GLU A 234 -36.88 28.48 -18.85
C GLU A 234 -35.59 29.22 -18.39
N GLU A 235 -34.44 28.76 -18.89
CA GLU A 235 -33.22 29.55 -19.16
C GLU A 235 -33.43 30.38 -20.44
N PRO A 236 -32.88 31.60 -20.59
CA PRO A 236 -31.66 31.69 -21.41
C PRO A 236 -30.73 32.90 -21.14
N GLY A 237 -29.48 32.80 -21.60
CA GLY A 237 -28.82 33.92 -22.30
C GLY A 237 -27.32 34.12 -22.05
N ALA A 238 -26.53 34.02 -23.12
CA ALA A 238 -25.08 34.22 -23.17
C ALA A 238 -24.64 35.62 -23.68
N ALA A 239 -23.32 35.88 -23.52
CA ALA A 239 -22.46 36.94 -24.11
C ALA A 239 -22.54 38.34 -23.45
N ASP A 240 -21.48 39.13 -23.25
CA ASP A 240 -20.23 39.34 -24.02
C ASP A 240 -19.10 39.96 -23.15
N ALA A 241 -17.89 40.01 -23.73
CA ALA A 241 -16.59 40.40 -23.14
C ALA A 241 -16.31 41.92 -23.01
N GLN A 242 -15.35 42.32 -22.15
CA GLN A 242 -14.07 43.00 -22.48
C GLN A 242 -13.40 43.77 -21.31
N ASP A 243 -12.05 43.73 -21.35
CA ASP A 243 -11.02 44.67 -20.86
C ASP A 243 -10.76 44.91 -19.36
N ALA A 244 -9.54 44.52 -18.94
CA ALA A 244 -8.51 45.48 -18.52
C ALA A 244 -7.11 44.81 -18.47
N GLN A 245 -6.21 45.29 -19.33
CA GLN A 245 -4.76 45.24 -19.15
C GLN A 245 -4.35 46.24 -18.04
N ASP A 246 -3.40 45.92 -17.16
CA ASP A 246 -2.10 46.63 -17.09
C ASP A 246 -1.12 46.08 -16.02
N ASN A 247 0.12 45.90 -16.47
CA ASN A 247 1.44 46.09 -15.81
C ASN A 247 1.78 45.53 -14.41
N ALA A 248 2.79 44.66 -14.37
CA ALA A 248 4.08 45.00 -13.75
C ALA A 248 5.19 44.01 -14.17
N ASP A 249 6.15 44.55 -14.91
CA ASP A 249 7.44 43.97 -15.29
C ASP A 249 8.49 44.53 -14.30
N SER A 250 9.34 43.69 -13.71
CA SER A 250 10.77 43.96 -13.44
C SER A 250 11.41 42.99 -12.43
N ASP A 251 12.39 42.26 -12.95
CA ASP A 251 13.76 42.07 -12.44
C ASP A 251 14.03 41.11 -11.27
N GLY A 252 15.09 40.29 -11.45
CA GLY A 252 15.56 39.37 -10.41
C GLY A 252 16.46 38.21 -10.83
N SER A 253 17.45 38.46 -11.70
CA SER A 253 18.78 37.81 -11.80
C SER A 253 19.00 36.36 -11.29
N ALA A 254 19.44 35.50 -12.22
CA ALA A 254 20.10 34.22 -11.98
C ALA A 254 21.58 34.38 -11.59
N PRO A 255 22.21 33.40 -10.90
CA PRO A 255 23.65 33.21 -10.95
C PRO A 255 24.05 32.02 -11.81
N GLU A 256 25.18 32.22 -12.49
CA GLU A 256 25.90 31.32 -13.39
C GLU A 256 26.57 30.17 -12.64
N GLU A 257 26.55 28.96 -13.20
CA GLU A 257 27.43 27.87 -12.82
C GLU A 257 28.56 27.74 -13.85
N SER A 258 29.76 27.51 -13.32
CA SER A 258 31.03 27.58 -14.04
C SER A 258 31.46 26.21 -14.56
N ASP A 259 31.98 26.23 -15.78
CA ASP A 259 32.62 25.11 -16.46
C ASP A 259 33.85 24.57 -15.71
N VAL A 260 33.94 23.25 -15.57
CA VAL A 260 35.21 22.55 -15.32
C VAL A 260 35.34 21.40 -16.31
N GLU A 261 36.17 21.62 -17.32
CA GLU A 261 36.70 20.59 -18.21
C GLU A 261 37.72 19.69 -17.48
N GLY A 262 37.56 18.38 -17.62
CA GLY A 262 38.53 17.38 -17.19
C GLY A 262 38.53 16.20 -18.15
N SER A 263 39.39 16.27 -19.17
CA SER A 263 39.62 15.23 -20.18
C SER A 263 40.39 14.04 -19.59
N GLY A 264 39.95 12.82 -19.91
CA GLY A 264 40.60 11.55 -19.53
C GLY A 264 39.94 10.33 -20.16
N ASP A 265 40.34 10.03 -21.40
CA ASP A 265 40.00 8.85 -22.20
C ASP A 265 40.54 7.54 -21.57
N SER A 266 39.69 6.50 -21.47
CA SER A 266 39.85 5.17 -22.11
C SER A 266 39.14 4.01 -21.39
N GLY A 267 38.31 3.25 -22.12
CA GLY A 267 38.17 1.80 -21.90
C GLY A 267 36.78 1.21 -21.59
N LYS A 268 36.02 0.92 -22.66
CA LYS A 268 35.20 -0.29 -22.92
C LYS A 268 34.26 -0.91 -21.85
N ASP A 269 33.02 -1.10 -22.32
CA ASP A 269 32.06 -2.18 -22.05
C ASP A 269 31.32 -2.21 -20.70
N GLY A 270 30.01 -1.94 -20.75
CA GLY A 270 29.06 -2.22 -19.67
C GLY A 270 27.85 -1.29 -19.68
N SER A 271 26.85 -1.59 -20.51
CA SER A 271 25.58 -0.86 -20.62
C SER A 271 24.83 -0.82 -19.27
N ASN A 272 24.90 0.31 -18.58
CA ASN A 272 23.99 0.71 -17.52
C ASN A 272 23.30 2.00 -17.95
N LEU A 273 22.05 1.89 -18.42
CA LEU A 273 21.18 3.04 -18.61
C LEU A 273 20.34 3.24 -17.34
N PRO A 274 20.33 4.45 -16.74
CA PRO A 274 19.32 4.80 -15.74
C PRO A 274 17.96 4.96 -16.45
N ILE A 275 16.94 4.22 -15.99
CA ILE A 275 15.56 4.44 -16.42
C ILE A 275 15.06 5.72 -15.73
N ILE A 276 15.04 6.80 -16.49
CA ILE A 276 14.35 8.04 -16.17
C ILE A 276 12.85 7.73 -16.31
N PHE A 277 12.11 7.71 -15.20
CA PHE A 277 10.65 7.76 -15.24
C PHE A 277 10.24 9.14 -15.75
N GLY A 278 9.91 9.19 -17.04
CA GLY A 278 9.50 10.40 -17.73
C GLY A 278 8.14 10.89 -17.24
N SER A 279 8.15 12.05 -16.59
CA SER A 279 7.02 12.97 -16.54
C SER A 279 6.77 13.57 -17.93
N VAL A 280 5.71 13.15 -18.60
CA VAL A 280 5.05 13.86 -19.71
C VAL A 280 3.55 13.74 -19.42
N GLY A 281 2.86 14.79 -19.02
CA GLY A 281 2.57 15.94 -19.87
C GLY A 281 1.28 15.64 -20.64
N ALA A 282 0.15 15.92 -20.01
CA ALA A 282 -1.17 15.83 -20.64
C ALA A 282 -1.28 16.88 -21.77
N ALA A 283 -1.50 16.41 -23.00
CA ALA A 283 -2.02 17.23 -24.10
C ALA A 283 -2.83 16.37 -25.08
N LEU A 284 -4.15 16.60 -25.07
CA LEU A 284 -5.11 16.55 -26.19
C LEU A 284 -4.79 15.67 -27.42
N VAL A 285 -5.53 14.56 -27.55
CA VAL A 285 -5.98 14.04 -28.86
C VAL A 285 -7.46 13.68 -28.79
N VAL A 286 -8.32 14.70 -28.97
CA VAL A 286 -9.70 14.50 -29.41
C VAL A 286 -9.71 14.67 -30.93
N GLY A 287 -9.99 13.59 -31.67
CA GLY A 287 -10.45 13.70 -33.06
C GLY A 287 -9.76 12.81 -34.11
N VAL A 288 -9.90 11.48 -34.04
CA VAL A 288 -9.71 10.60 -35.23
C VAL A 288 -10.75 9.47 -35.38
N VAL A 289 -11.74 9.32 -34.49
CA VAL A 289 -12.71 8.19 -34.60
C VAL A 289 -13.91 8.47 -35.53
N VAL A 290 -14.22 9.73 -35.84
CA VAL A 290 -15.37 10.06 -36.73
C VAL A 290 -15.03 9.99 -38.23
N ALA A 291 -13.76 10.06 -38.62
CA ALA A 291 -13.36 10.04 -40.05
C ALA A 291 -13.44 8.64 -40.71
N ARG A 292 -13.39 7.55 -39.94
CA ARG A 292 -13.44 6.19 -40.50
C ARG A 292 -14.85 5.66 -40.79
N GLN A 293 -15.91 6.20 -40.15
CA GLN A 293 -17.28 5.79 -40.45
C GLN A 293 -17.89 6.51 -41.67
N VAL A 294 -17.45 7.73 -41.97
CA VAL A 294 -17.95 8.48 -43.14
C VAL A 294 -17.37 7.96 -44.46
N LEU A 295 -16.15 7.41 -44.47
CA LEU A 295 -15.55 6.85 -45.69
C LEU A 295 -16.13 5.48 -46.10
N ARG A 296 -16.69 4.70 -45.17
CA ARG A 296 -17.32 3.40 -45.51
C ARG A 296 -18.72 3.54 -46.13
N LYS A 297 -19.38 4.70 -45.97
CA LYS A 297 -20.74 4.92 -46.49
C LYS A 297 -20.79 5.45 -47.94
N ARG A 298 -19.63 5.73 -48.56
CA ARG A 298 -19.53 6.21 -49.96
C ARG A 298 -19.07 5.15 -50.97
N MET A 299 -18.86 3.89 -50.56
CA MET A 299 -18.46 2.80 -51.46
C MET A 299 -19.51 1.66 -51.55
N ALA A 300 -20.75 1.93 -51.13
CA ALA A 300 -21.85 0.96 -51.20
C ALA A 300 -23.15 1.57 -51.78
N GLY A 301 -23.02 2.59 -52.63
CA GLY A 301 -24.11 3.16 -53.43
C GLY A 301 -23.72 3.21 -54.89
#